data_AF-A0A7L0P8Q2-F1
#
_entry.id   AF-A0A7L0P8Q2-F1
#
_cell.length_a   1.000
_cell.length_b   1.000
_cell.length_c   1.000
_cell.angle_alpha   90.00
_cell.angle_beta   90.00
_cell.angle_gamma   90.00
#
_symmetry.space_group_name_H-M   'P 1'
#
loop_
_entity.id
_entity.type
_entity.pdbx_description
1 polymer ?
#
loop_
_entity_poly.entity_id
_entity_poly.type
_entity_poly.pdbx_seq_one_letter_code
_entity_poly.pdbx_strand_id
1 'polypeptide(L)'
;PCVANASVHNVSGFVKLPGHVQDFMRYQHCRSFPALLGVPDKCGGPEGSPNIFLLLAIKSSPVNYERREVIRKTWGQERTFEGAFIRRVFLVGVAPSARDAKKLNRLLELEQREHGDVLQWDFRDTFFNLTLKQVLFHAWLEERCPSVRFIFNGDDDVFVNTDNVVRFAMATQGTQEQHLMVGQLIADTGPVRLQRSKYFVPTQLQASARYPPYCGGGGMLMSGFTARVISRESRDIELFPIDDVYLGMCLEKAGLLPASHAAIRTMGMGVLANTDTFDPCYYRELLLVHRFMPYETVVMWQAIHEPQLLCGRKVS
;
A
#
# COMPACT_ATOMS: atom_id res chain seq x y z
N PRO A 1 -6.36 0.97 -25.92
CA PRO A 1 -5.05 1.49 -25.43
C PRO A 1 -5.16 2.97 -25.07
N CYS A 2 -4.63 3.39 -23.91
CA CYS A 2 -4.59 4.81 -23.57
C CYS A 2 -3.62 5.57 -24.48
N VAL A 3 -3.96 6.81 -24.85
CA VAL A 3 -3.17 7.64 -25.78
C VAL A 3 -2.51 8.77 -25.01
N ALA A 4 -1.27 9.12 -25.36
CA ALA A 4 -0.57 10.22 -24.73
C ALA A 4 -1.31 11.55 -24.96
N ASN A 5 -1.51 12.32 -23.89
CA ASN A 5 -2.03 13.67 -24.00
C ASN A 5 -0.95 14.60 -24.56
N ALA A 6 -1.07 15.00 -25.82
CA ALA A 6 -0.11 15.91 -26.47
C ALA A 6 -0.18 17.35 -25.95
N SER A 7 -1.29 17.77 -25.32
CA SER A 7 -1.47 19.16 -24.87
C SER A 7 -0.50 19.56 -23.75
N VAL A 8 0.09 18.58 -23.05
CA VAL A 8 1.09 18.81 -22.00
C VAL A 8 2.34 19.53 -22.52
N HIS A 9 2.61 19.46 -23.83
CA HIS A 9 3.69 20.20 -24.46
C HIS A 9 3.49 21.72 -24.42
N ASN A 10 2.25 22.18 -24.25
CA ASN A 10 1.93 23.60 -24.07
C ASN A 10 2.12 24.08 -22.63
N VAL A 11 2.38 23.18 -21.67
CA VAL A 11 2.62 23.54 -20.28
C VAL A 11 4.00 24.17 -20.14
N SER A 12 4.05 25.39 -19.60
CA SER A 12 5.29 26.12 -19.42
C SER A 12 6.32 25.31 -18.62
N GLY A 13 7.53 25.18 -19.16
CA GLY A 13 8.64 24.45 -18.54
C GLY A 13 8.57 22.92 -18.65
N PHE A 14 7.54 22.34 -19.29
CA PHE A 14 7.38 20.89 -19.44
C PHE A 14 8.62 20.18 -20.00
N VAL A 15 9.21 20.75 -21.06
CA VAL A 15 10.39 20.16 -21.73
C VAL A 15 11.63 20.09 -20.84
N LYS A 16 11.67 20.86 -19.74
CA LYS A 16 12.77 20.87 -18.76
C LYS A 16 12.54 19.88 -17.61
N LEU A 17 11.37 19.24 -17.54
CA LEU A 17 11.06 18.27 -16.50
C LEU A 17 11.80 16.95 -16.75
N PRO A 18 12.13 16.19 -15.69
CA PRO A 18 12.69 14.84 -15.85
C PRO A 18 11.76 13.94 -16.68
N GLY A 19 12.33 13.01 -17.45
CA GLY A 19 11.56 12.16 -18.38
C GLY A 19 10.41 11.39 -17.72
N HIS A 20 10.62 10.84 -16.52
CA HIS A 20 9.57 10.14 -15.78
C HIS A 20 8.40 11.05 -15.38
N VAL A 21 8.65 12.33 -15.11
CA VAL A 21 7.61 13.33 -14.81
C VAL A 21 6.85 13.68 -16.10
N GLN A 22 7.56 13.87 -17.21
CA GLN A 22 6.93 14.11 -18.50
C GLN A 22 6.02 12.96 -18.91
N ASP A 23 6.48 11.72 -18.74
CA ASP A 23 5.70 10.52 -19.02
C ASP A 23 4.47 10.43 -18.12
N PHE A 24 4.62 10.68 -16.82
CA PHE A 24 3.47 10.75 -15.92
C PHE A 24 2.43 11.77 -16.40
N MET A 25 2.83 13.01 -16.69
CA MET A 25 1.92 14.05 -17.19
C MET A 25 1.21 13.66 -18.50
N ARG A 26 1.92 13.00 -19.44
CA ARG A 26 1.32 12.53 -20.71
C ARG A 26 0.19 11.51 -20.49
N TYR A 27 0.30 10.67 -19.46
CA TYR A 27 -0.60 9.54 -19.23
C TYR A 27 -1.40 9.64 -17.93
N GLN A 28 -1.38 10.79 -17.23
CA GLN A 28 -2.04 11.01 -15.94
C GLN A 28 -3.56 10.75 -15.97
N HIS A 29 -4.18 10.87 -17.14
CA HIS A 29 -5.60 10.61 -17.36
C HIS A 29 -5.94 9.13 -17.58
N CYS A 30 -4.94 8.27 -17.81
CA CYS A 30 -5.10 6.84 -18.09
C CYS A 30 -5.37 6.06 -16.81
N ARG A 31 -6.59 5.53 -16.66
CA ARG A 31 -7.01 4.81 -15.44
C ARG A 31 -7.44 3.36 -15.67
N SER A 32 -7.77 3.01 -16.91
CA SER A 32 -8.27 1.68 -17.25
C SER A 32 -7.17 0.84 -17.87
N PHE A 33 -6.83 -0.25 -17.19
CA PHE A 33 -5.86 -1.24 -17.63
C PHE A 33 -6.43 -2.64 -17.40
N PRO A 34 -6.32 -3.55 -18.37
CA PRO A 34 -6.82 -4.91 -18.20
C PRO A 34 -6.06 -5.63 -17.09
N ALA A 35 -6.77 -6.48 -16.35
CA ALA A 35 -6.14 -7.44 -15.46
C ALA A 35 -5.49 -8.55 -16.29
N LEU A 36 -4.20 -8.81 -16.06
CA LEU A 36 -3.46 -9.94 -16.63
C LEU A 36 -3.60 -11.18 -15.76
N LEU A 37 -3.59 -11.00 -14.44
CA LEU A 37 -3.83 -12.03 -13.44
C LEU A 37 -4.87 -11.50 -12.44
N GLY A 38 -5.84 -12.35 -12.10
CA GLY A 38 -6.92 -12.00 -11.18
C GLY A 38 -7.14 -13.08 -10.13
N VAL A 39 -7.82 -12.70 -9.05
CA VAL A 39 -8.21 -13.59 -7.95
C VAL A 39 -9.72 -13.50 -7.67
N PRO A 40 -10.58 -13.91 -8.61
CA PRO A 40 -12.03 -13.69 -8.54
C PRO A 40 -12.68 -14.29 -7.27
N ASP A 41 -12.18 -15.42 -6.80
CA ASP A 41 -12.76 -16.16 -5.68
C ASP A 41 -12.17 -15.79 -4.32
N LYS A 42 -11.15 -14.89 -4.26
CA LYS A 42 -10.46 -14.55 -3.01
C LYS A 42 -11.41 -13.97 -1.96
N CYS A 43 -12.35 -13.17 -2.43
CA CYS A 43 -13.44 -12.62 -1.66
C CYS A 43 -14.77 -13.13 -2.23
N GLY A 44 -14.87 -14.41 -2.64
CA GLY A 44 -16.11 -15.16 -2.93
C GLY A 44 -17.14 -14.53 -3.88
N GLY A 45 -16.77 -13.43 -4.54
CA GLY A 45 -17.59 -12.72 -5.52
C GLY A 45 -18.83 -12.00 -4.95
N PRO A 46 -19.65 -11.43 -5.86
CA PRO A 46 -20.84 -10.65 -5.49
C PRO A 46 -21.98 -11.48 -4.88
N GLU A 47 -22.06 -12.79 -5.18
CA GLU A 47 -23.19 -13.65 -4.80
C GLU A 47 -23.02 -14.39 -3.48
N GLY A 48 -21.87 -14.30 -2.82
CA GLY A 48 -21.69 -14.92 -1.52
C GLY A 48 -20.23 -15.22 -1.21
N SER A 49 -19.68 -14.44 -0.29
CA SER A 49 -18.29 -14.59 0.12
C SER A 49 -18.12 -14.58 1.64
N PRO A 50 -17.14 -15.32 2.18
CA PRO A 50 -16.70 -15.19 3.56
C PRO A 50 -16.56 -13.71 4.00
N ASN A 51 -17.02 -13.44 5.22
CA ASN A 51 -16.90 -12.16 5.90
C ASN A 51 -15.41 -11.88 6.22
N ILE A 52 -14.64 -11.41 5.23
CA ILE A 52 -13.23 -11.08 5.38
C ILE A 52 -13.12 -9.93 6.36
N PHE A 53 -12.54 -10.23 7.52
CA PHE A 53 -12.31 -9.22 8.54
C PHE A 53 -11.15 -8.31 8.14
N LEU A 54 -10.04 -8.89 7.68
CA LEU A 54 -8.85 -8.14 7.27
C LEU A 54 -8.35 -8.65 5.92
N LEU A 55 -8.29 -7.75 4.94
CA LEU A 55 -7.54 -7.98 3.70
C LEU A 55 -6.18 -7.29 3.78
N LEU A 56 -5.12 -8.07 3.66
CA LEU A 56 -3.75 -7.60 3.48
C LEU A 56 -3.53 -7.32 1.99
N ALA A 57 -3.55 -6.05 1.61
CA ALA A 57 -3.29 -5.58 0.25
C ALA A 57 -1.87 -5.01 0.15
N ILE A 58 -0.99 -5.76 -0.51
CA ILE A 58 0.45 -5.51 -0.44
C ILE A 58 0.95 -5.05 -1.80
N LYS A 59 1.38 -3.78 -1.88
CA LYS A 59 2.09 -3.23 -3.05
C LYS A 59 3.41 -3.97 -3.22
N SER A 60 3.57 -4.64 -4.36
CA SER A 60 4.81 -5.33 -4.72
C SER A 60 5.21 -4.99 -6.16
N SER A 61 6.43 -5.39 -6.55
CA SER A 61 6.95 -5.25 -7.91
C SER A 61 7.15 -6.64 -8.53
N PRO A 62 7.04 -6.80 -9.86
CA PRO A 62 7.18 -8.12 -10.50
C PRO A 62 8.45 -8.90 -10.09
N VAL A 63 9.56 -8.19 -9.85
CA VAL A 63 10.85 -8.78 -9.47
C VAL A 63 10.90 -9.29 -8.02
N ASN A 64 10.01 -8.82 -7.14
CA ASN A 64 10.06 -9.06 -5.69
C ASN A 64 9.46 -10.42 -5.26
N TYR A 65 9.72 -11.49 -6.00
CA TYR A 65 9.24 -12.84 -5.67
C TYR A 65 9.64 -13.27 -4.25
N GLU A 66 10.91 -13.09 -3.89
CA GLU A 66 11.43 -13.46 -2.57
C GLU A 66 10.69 -12.73 -1.43
N ARG A 67 10.41 -11.43 -1.59
CA ARG A 67 9.66 -10.64 -0.61
C ARG A 67 8.26 -11.20 -0.43
N ARG A 68 7.54 -11.42 -1.53
CA ARG A 68 6.20 -11.99 -1.49
C ARG A 68 6.21 -13.34 -0.78
N GLU A 69 7.15 -14.20 -1.13
CA GLU A 69 7.27 -15.54 -0.58
C GLU A 69 7.56 -15.56 0.93
N VAL A 70 8.46 -14.68 1.40
CA VAL A 70 8.70 -14.50 2.83
C VAL A 70 7.45 -13.99 3.54
N ILE A 71 6.75 -13.03 2.95
CA ILE A 71 5.50 -12.49 3.52
C ILE A 71 4.44 -13.59 3.64
N ARG A 72 4.29 -14.48 2.64
CA ARG A 72 3.36 -15.63 2.71
C ARG A 72 3.62 -16.51 3.93
N LYS A 73 4.89 -16.70 4.28
CA LYS A 73 5.37 -17.58 5.35
C LYS A 73 5.44 -16.90 6.72
N THR A 74 5.31 -15.58 6.78
CA THR A 74 5.47 -14.79 8.01
C THR A 74 4.21 -13.98 8.31
N TRP A 75 4.31 -12.65 8.39
CA TRP A 75 3.22 -11.78 8.80
C TRP A 75 2.03 -11.77 7.85
N GLY A 76 2.25 -12.12 6.58
CA GLY A 76 1.20 -12.13 5.57
C GLY A 76 0.30 -13.35 5.60
N GLN A 77 0.56 -14.38 6.43
CA GLN A 77 -0.15 -15.66 6.42
C GLN A 77 -1.68 -15.50 6.36
N GLU A 78 -2.33 -16.22 5.43
CA GLU A 78 -3.79 -16.32 5.42
C GLU A 78 -4.23 -17.28 6.52
N ARG A 79 -4.99 -16.79 7.49
CA ARG A 79 -5.45 -17.59 8.64
C ARG A 79 -6.68 -16.98 9.30
N THR A 80 -7.24 -17.70 10.26
CA THR A 80 -8.20 -17.14 11.20
C THR A 80 -7.48 -16.86 12.52
N PHE A 81 -7.65 -15.66 13.05
CA PHE A 81 -7.04 -15.24 14.30
C PHE A 81 -8.08 -14.54 15.17
N GLU A 82 -8.33 -15.05 16.39
CA GLU A 82 -9.38 -14.54 17.30
C GLU A 82 -10.76 -14.37 16.61
N GLY A 83 -11.08 -15.27 15.67
CA GLY A 83 -12.32 -15.22 14.88
C GLY A 83 -12.29 -14.27 13.67
N ALA A 84 -11.25 -13.44 13.51
CA ALA A 84 -11.06 -12.63 12.32
C ALA A 84 -10.47 -13.44 11.17
N PHE A 85 -11.15 -13.43 10.03
CA PHE A 85 -10.70 -14.05 8.80
C PHE A 85 -9.75 -13.13 8.04
N ILE A 86 -8.49 -13.57 7.87
CA ILE A 86 -7.42 -12.80 7.23
C ILE A 86 -7.16 -13.37 5.84
N ARG A 87 -7.13 -12.49 4.84
CA ARG A 87 -6.80 -12.82 3.44
C ARG A 87 -5.73 -11.90 2.91
N ARG A 88 -5.02 -12.32 1.86
CA ARG A 88 -3.92 -11.56 1.28
C ARG A 88 -4.05 -11.46 -0.24
N VAL A 89 -3.66 -10.29 -0.78
CA VAL A 89 -3.41 -10.07 -2.20
C VAL A 89 -2.15 -9.22 -2.40
N PHE A 90 -1.36 -9.55 -3.42
CA PHE A 90 -0.25 -8.74 -3.89
C PHE A 90 -0.66 -7.91 -5.11
N LEU A 91 -0.36 -6.62 -5.09
CA LEU A 91 -0.71 -5.66 -6.13
C LEU A 91 0.51 -5.39 -7.02
N VAL A 92 0.43 -5.79 -8.28
CA VAL A 92 1.59 -5.81 -9.18
C VAL A 92 1.22 -5.23 -10.56
N GLY A 93 2.14 -4.49 -11.18
CA GLY A 93 2.04 -4.08 -12.59
C GLY A 93 2.90 -4.96 -13.51
N VAL A 94 3.42 -4.37 -14.57
CA VAL A 94 4.37 -4.99 -15.51
C VAL A 94 5.72 -4.30 -15.38
N ALA A 95 6.81 -5.06 -15.48
CA ALA A 95 8.14 -4.49 -15.39
C ALA A 95 8.36 -3.43 -16.49
N PRO A 96 8.99 -2.27 -16.21
CA PRO A 96 9.12 -1.18 -17.19
C PRO A 96 9.89 -1.55 -18.46
N SER A 97 10.83 -2.49 -18.35
CA SER A 97 11.65 -3.01 -19.44
C SER A 97 10.93 -4.17 -20.13
N ALA A 98 10.74 -4.09 -21.45
CA ALA A 98 10.08 -5.15 -22.23
C ALA A 98 10.79 -6.50 -22.13
N ARG A 99 12.13 -6.48 -22.03
CA ARG A 99 12.94 -7.69 -21.82
C ARG A 99 12.62 -8.35 -20.48
N ASP A 100 12.55 -7.56 -19.42
CA ASP A 100 12.29 -8.07 -18.07
C ASP A 100 10.82 -8.46 -17.91
N ALA A 101 9.90 -7.71 -18.51
CA ALA A 101 8.47 -7.97 -18.49
C ALA A 101 8.14 -9.39 -18.96
N LYS A 102 8.75 -9.86 -20.06
CA LYS A 102 8.51 -11.23 -20.56
C LYS A 102 8.86 -12.29 -19.52
N LYS A 103 10.04 -12.18 -18.89
CA LYS A 103 10.51 -13.15 -17.89
C LYS A 103 9.70 -13.06 -16.60
N LEU A 104 9.44 -11.83 -16.12
CA LEU A 104 8.79 -11.60 -14.84
C LEU A 104 7.28 -11.88 -14.89
N ASN A 105 6.60 -11.61 -16.01
CA ASN A 105 5.21 -12.03 -16.18
C ASN A 105 5.09 -13.55 -16.17
N ARG A 106 6.03 -14.28 -16.80
CA ARG A 106 6.06 -15.75 -16.73
C ARG A 106 6.28 -16.26 -15.31
N LEU A 107 7.11 -15.58 -14.52
CA LEU A 107 7.29 -15.90 -13.10
C LEU A 107 5.99 -15.66 -12.30
N LEU A 108 5.32 -14.54 -12.51
CA LEU A 108 4.05 -14.23 -11.85
C LEU A 108 2.94 -15.24 -12.24
N GLU A 109 2.90 -15.71 -13.48
CA GLU A 109 1.97 -16.79 -13.89
C GLU A 109 2.23 -18.11 -13.15
N LEU A 110 3.51 -18.44 -12.90
CA LEU A 110 3.88 -19.63 -12.13
C LEU A 110 3.47 -19.46 -10.67
N GLU A 111 3.82 -18.32 -10.08
CA GLU A 111 3.46 -17.93 -8.71
C GLU A 111 1.94 -17.92 -8.51
N GLN A 112 1.18 -17.40 -9.47
CA GLN A 112 -0.27 -17.33 -9.41
C GLN A 112 -0.92 -18.72 -9.45
N ARG A 113 -0.37 -19.67 -10.21
CA ARG A 113 -0.84 -21.06 -10.23
C ARG A 113 -0.66 -21.75 -8.88
N GLU A 114 0.38 -21.38 -8.14
CA GLU A 114 0.70 -21.98 -6.84
C GLU A 114 -0.08 -21.34 -5.69
N HIS A 115 -0.18 -20.00 -5.68
CA HIS A 115 -0.67 -19.27 -4.51
C HIS A 115 -2.02 -18.55 -4.71
N GLY A 116 -2.41 -18.26 -5.95
CA GLY A 116 -3.68 -17.59 -6.25
C GLY A 116 -3.90 -16.29 -5.48
N ASP A 117 -2.85 -15.47 -5.31
CA ASP A 117 -2.87 -14.27 -4.48
C ASP A 117 -2.26 -13.04 -5.17
N VAL A 118 -2.01 -13.08 -6.49
CA VAL A 118 -1.49 -11.95 -7.27
C VAL A 118 -2.60 -11.29 -8.08
N LEU A 119 -2.78 -9.99 -7.87
CA LEU A 119 -3.53 -9.09 -8.76
C LEU A 119 -2.54 -8.34 -9.65
N GLN A 120 -2.58 -8.64 -10.95
CA GLN A 120 -1.72 -8.00 -11.93
C GLN A 120 -2.52 -7.23 -12.96
N TRP A 121 -2.15 -5.97 -13.21
CA TRP A 121 -2.71 -5.15 -14.28
C TRP A 121 -1.63 -4.74 -15.29
N ASP A 122 -2.05 -4.51 -16.54
CA ASP A 122 -1.15 -4.20 -17.66
C ASP A 122 -0.67 -2.73 -17.70
N PHE A 123 -0.13 -2.23 -16.59
CA PHE A 123 0.51 -0.91 -16.53
C PHE A 123 1.97 -1.04 -16.12
N ARG A 124 2.82 -0.08 -16.52
CA ARG A 124 4.23 -0.08 -16.12
C ARG A 124 4.36 0.20 -14.61
N ASP A 125 4.91 -0.75 -13.88
CA ASP A 125 5.10 -0.65 -12.44
C ASP A 125 6.29 0.26 -12.12
N THR A 126 5.98 1.54 -11.86
CA THR A 126 6.94 2.58 -11.51
C THR A 126 6.47 3.32 -10.29
N PHE A 127 7.39 4.05 -9.62
CA PHE A 127 7.04 4.82 -8.43
C PHE A 127 5.88 5.82 -8.68
N PHE A 128 5.89 6.53 -9.81
CA PHE A 128 4.83 7.50 -10.14
C PHE A 128 3.51 6.85 -10.54
N ASN A 129 3.51 5.55 -10.83
CA ASN A 129 2.31 4.76 -11.13
C ASN A 129 1.77 4.01 -9.91
N LEU A 130 2.34 4.20 -8.71
CA LEU A 130 1.76 3.61 -7.49
C LEU A 130 0.33 4.11 -7.25
N THR A 131 0.03 5.35 -7.60
CA THR A 131 -1.33 5.88 -7.50
C THR A 131 -2.30 5.16 -8.43
N LEU A 132 -1.87 4.87 -9.66
CA LEU A 132 -2.66 4.05 -10.59
C LEU A 132 -2.89 2.65 -10.02
N LYS A 133 -1.87 2.04 -9.40
CA LYS A 133 -1.98 0.75 -8.72
C LYS A 133 -3.04 0.79 -7.62
N GLN A 134 -3.07 1.86 -6.82
CA GLN A 134 -4.09 2.05 -5.78
C GLN A 134 -5.49 2.20 -6.40
N VAL A 135 -5.67 3.05 -7.42
CA VAL A 135 -6.97 3.24 -8.07
C VAL A 135 -7.52 1.92 -8.64
N LEU A 136 -6.68 1.13 -9.32
CA LEU A 136 -7.07 -0.18 -9.86
C LEU A 136 -7.44 -1.16 -8.74
N PHE A 137 -6.71 -1.15 -7.63
CA PHE A 137 -7.02 -1.97 -6.46
C PHE A 137 -8.35 -1.57 -5.79
N HIS A 138 -8.60 -0.26 -5.61
CA HIS A 138 -9.86 0.22 -5.03
C HIS A 138 -11.07 -0.11 -5.93
N ALA A 139 -10.92 -0.07 -7.26
CA ALA A 139 -11.93 -0.53 -8.19
C ALA A 139 -12.19 -2.05 -8.05
N TRP A 140 -11.13 -2.86 -7.91
CA TRP A 140 -11.25 -4.29 -7.67
C TRP A 140 -11.94 -4.61 -6.33
N LEU A 141 -11.64 -3.85 -5.26
CA LEU A 141 -12.29 -3.99 -3.96
C LEU A 141 -13.81 -3.76 -4.07
N GLU A 142 -14.21 -2.69 -4.76
CA GLU A 142 -15.62 -2.34 -4.95
C GLU A 142 -16.37 -3.45 -5.71
N GLU A 143 -15.74 -4.05 -6.71
CA GLU A 143 -16.37 -5.06 -7.57
C GLU A 143 -16.33 -6.48 -6.98
N ARG A 144 -15.26 -6.84 -6.28
CA ARG A 144 -14.96 -8.23 -5.88
C ARG A 144 -14.96 -8.47 -4.38
N CYS A 145 -14.74 -7.43 -3.57
CA CYS A 145 -14.61 -7.55 -2.13
C CYS A 145 -15.45 -6.52 -1.35
N PRO A 146 -16.73 -6.27 -1.70
CA PRO A 146 -17.50 -5.14 -1.14
C PRO A 146 -17.76 -5.25 0.37
N SER A 147 -17.77 -6.48 0.91
CA SER A 147 -18.07 -6.78 2.32
C SER A 147 -16.84 -6.80 3.23
N VAL A 148 -15.63 -6.53 2.71
CA VAL A 148 -14.42 -6.51 3.54
C VAL A 148 -14.56 -5.50 4.69
N ARG A 149 -14.19 -5.89 5.90
CA ARG A 149 -14.33 -5.02 7.08
C ARG A 149 -13.17 -4.03 7.20
N PHE A 150 -11.94 -4.52 7.08
CA PHE A 150 -10.73 -3.73 7.14
C PHE A 150 -9.74 -4.13 6.05
N ILE A 151 -8.98 -3.15 5.57
CA ILE A 151 -7.91 -3.32 4.61
C ILE A 151 -6.63 -2.78 5.25
N PHE A 152 -5.62 -3.62 5.35
CA PHE A 152 -4.26 -3.17 5.57
C PHE A 152 -3.61 -2.98 4.19
N ASN A 153 -3.25 -1.74 3.86
CA ASN A 153 -2.60 -1.37 2.62
C ASN A 153 -1.13 -1.06 2.92
N GLY A 154 -0.19 -1.83 2.40
CA GLY A 154 1.23 -1.70 2.75
C GLY A 154 2.19 -2.08 1.64
N ASP A 155 3.47 -1.82 1.86
CA ASP A 155 4.56 -2.16 0.95
C ASP A 155 5.12 -3.57 1.25
N ASP A 156 5.88 -4.16 0.33
CA ASP A 156 6.50 -5.49 0.51
C ASP A 156 7.86 -5.46 1.24
N ASP A 157 8.21 -4.33 1.82
CA ASP A 157 9.45 -4.10 2.56
C ASP A 157 9.23 -3.58 3.99
N VAL A 158 8.09 -3.92 4.57
CA VAL A 158 7.76 -3.67 5.97
C VAL A 158 7.70 -4.97 6.78
N PHE A 159 7.81 -4.82 8.09
CA PHE A 159 7.40 -5.84 9.05
C PHE A 159 6.06 -5.44 9.66
N VAL A 160 5.12 -6.38 9.72
CA VAL A 160 3.79 -6.17 10.28
C VAL A 160 3.56 -7.17 11.41
N ASN A 161 3.09 -6.70 12.56
CA ASN A 161 2.50 -7.59 13.54
C ASN A 161 0.99 -7.70 13.27
N THR A 162 0.63 -8.65 12.41
CA THR A 162 -0.75 -8.81 11.94
C THR A 162 -1.74 -9.08 13.07
N ASP A 163 -1.30 -9.70 14.17
CA ASP A 163 -2.17 -9.98 15.33
C ASP A 163 -2.52 -8.71 16.08
N ASN A 164 -1.54 -7.81 16.24
CA ASN A 164 -1.82 -6.49 16.81
C ASN A 164 -2.69 -5.65 15.88
N VAL A 165 -2.53 -5.76 14.55
CA VAL A 165 -3.41 -5.08 13.58
C VAL A 165 -4.85 -5.55 13.74
N VAL A 166 -5.07 -6.86 13.86
CA VAL A 166 -6.40 -7.44 14.09
C VAL A 166 -6.99 -6.97 15.41
N ARG A 167 -6.23 -7.04 16.52
CA ARG A 167 -6.70 -6.58 17.83
C ARG A 167 -7.05 -5.10 17.85
N PHE A 168 -6.23 -4.26 17.23
CA PHE A 168 -6.51 -2.83 17.08
C PHE A 168 -7.81 -2.58 16.29
N ALA A 169 -7.98 -3.28 15.16
CA ALA A 169 -9.19 -3.20 14.35
C ALA A 169 -10.44 -3.69 15.11
N MET A 170 -10.30 -4.73 15.93
CA MET A 170 -11.36 -5.21 16.81
C MET A 170 -11.70 -4.25 17.96
N ALA A 171 -10.73 -3.49 18.46
CA ALA A 171 -10.97 -2.50 19.51
C ALA A 171 -11.64 -1.22 18.96
N THR A 172 -11.43 -0.92 17.68
CA THR A 172 -12.00 0.25 16.99
C THR A 172 -13.41 -0.03 16.47
N GLN A 173 -14.09 -1.05 17.00
CA GLN A 173 -15.40 -1.49 16.52
C GLN A 173 -16.50 -0.46 16.81
N GLY A 174 -16.88 0.30 15.78
CA GLY A 174 -18.25 0.75 15.57
C GLY A 174 -18.90 0.05 14.37
N THR A 175 -19.96 0.63 13.80
CA THR A 175 -20.68 0.05 12.66
C THR A 175 -19.78 -0.08 11.42
N GLN A 176 -20.04 -1.04 10.53
CA GLN A 176 -19.28 -1.26 9.28
C GLN A 176 -19.17 -0.01 8.38
N GLU A 177 -20.06 0.97 8.59
CA GLU A 177 -20.14 2.25 7.89
C GLU A 177 -19.36 3.40 8.55
N GLN A 178 -18.36 3.11 9.40
CA GLN A 178 -17.54 4.16 10.01
C GLN A 178 -16.21 4.39 9.29
N HIS A 179 -15.84 5.66 9.19
CA HIS A 179 -14.54 6.07 8.69
C HIS A 179 -13.42 5.62 9.62
N LEU A 180 -12.45 4.91 9.05
CA LEU A 180 -11.15 4.68 9.65
C LEU A 180 -10.08 4.77 8.56
N MET A 181 -9.04 5.56 8.81
CA MET A 181 -7.76 5.47 8.11
C MET A 181 -6.66 5.88 9.09
N VAL A 182 -5.82 4.93 9.48
CA VAL A 182 -4.74 5.15 10.45
C VAL A 182 -3.39 4.72 9.91
N GLY A 183 -2.37 5.52 10.20
CA GLY A 183 -1.00 5.31 9.75
C GLY A 183 -0.03 6.20 10.52
N GLN A 184 1.19 6.38 9.99
CA GLN A 184 2.04 7.48 10.43
C GLN A 184 1.58 8.77 9.74
N LEU A 185 0.87 9.63 10.47
CA LEU A 185 0.32 10.87 9.92
C LEU A 185 1.44 11.86 9.54
N ILE A 186 1.37 12.36 8.32
CA ILE A 186 2.19 13.45 7.80
C ILE A 186 1.26 14.64 7.52
N ALA A 187 1.53 15.75 8.20
CA ALA A 187 0.79 17.00 8.08
C ALA A 187 1.77 18.16 7.93
N ASP A 188 1.27 19.32 7.49
CA ASP A 188 2.07 20.55 7.30
C ASP A 188 3.30 20.38 6.38
N THR A 189 3.20 19.46 5.42
CA THR A 189 4.22 19.24 4.40
C THR A 189 3.72 19.66 3.02
N GLY A 190 4.63 19.68 2.04
CA GLY A 190 4.31 20.05 0.68
C GLY A 190 5.22 19.38 -0.35
N PRO A 191 5.07 19.73 -1.63
CA PRO A 191 5.80 19.07 -2.71
C PRO A 191 7.31 19.29 -2.64
N VAL A 192 8.08 18.21 -2.72
CA VAL A 192 9.54 18.29 -2.81
C VAL A 192 9.93 18.84 -4.18
N ARG A 193 10.58 20.01 -4.22
CA ARG A 193 10.96 20.69 -5.49
C ARG A 193 12.38 20.35 -5.97
N LEU A 194 13.07 19.47 -5.27
CA LEU A 194 14.41 19.03 -5.62
C LEU A 194 14.36 17.92 -6.68
N GLN A 195 14.75 18.21 -7.93
CA GLN A 195 14.62 17.29 -9.08
C GLN A 195 15.27 15.91 -8.90
N ARG A 196 16.35 15.81 -8.11
CA ARG A 196 17.03 14.53 -7.82
C ARG A 196 16.29 13.67 -6.78
N SER A 197 15.27 14.20 -6.13
CA SER A 197 14.48 13.46 -5.16
C SER A 197 13.56 12.46 -5.86
N LYS A 198 13.47 11.24 -5.34
CA LYS A 198 12.44 10.27 -5.73
C LYS A 198 11.02 10.85 -5.57
N TYR A 199 10.84 11.76 -4.62
CA TYR A 199 9.56 12.43 -4.31
C TYR A 199 9.39 13.78 -5.02
N PHE A 200 10.17 14.05 -6.07
CA PHE A 200 10.11 15.32 -6.79
C PHE A 200 8.73 15.53 -7.42
N VAL A 201 8.07 16.64 -7.08
CA VAL A 201 6.83 17.06 -7.72
C VAL A 201 6.98 18.49 -8.21
N PRO A 202 6.88 18.75 -9.52
CA PRO A 202 7.04 20.07 -10.10
C PRO A 202 5.81 20.96 -9.87
N THR A 203 5.97 22.27 -10.04
CA THR A 203 4.87 23.24 -9.88
C THR A 203 3.76 23.06 -10.92
N GLN A 204 4.11 22.49 -12.07
CA GLN A 204 3.18 22.11 -13.15
C GLN A 204 2.16 21.04 -12.72
N LEU A 205 2.51 20.17 -11.76
CA LEU A 205 1.61 19.15 -11.22
C LEU A 205 0.91 19.62 -9.95
N GLN A 206 1.57 20.43 -9.13
CA GLN A 206 0.99 20.99 -7.93
C GLN A 206 1.58 22.38 -7.68
N ALA A 207 0.79 23.42 -7.91
CA ALA A 207 1.20 24.80 -7.66
C ALA A 207 1.16 25.14 -6.17
N SER A 208 0.24 24.53 -5.40
CA SER A 208 0.17 24.71 -3.96
C SER A 208 1.48 24.30 -3.27
N ALA A 209 1.84 25.03 -2.22
CA ALA A 209 2.97 24.70 -1.37
C ALA A 209 2.63 23.65 -0.30
N ARG A 210 1.39 23.16 -0.24
CA ARG A 210 0.91 22.25 0.80
C ARG A 210 0.21 21.03 0.23
N TYR A 211 0.38 19.91 0.90
CA TYR A 211 -0.44 18.70 0.74
C TYR A 211 -1.55 18.65 1.80
N PRO A 212 -2.67 17.96 1.52
CA PRO A 212 -3.60 17.56 2.58
C PRO A 212 -2.89 16.63 3.56
N PRO A 213 -3.37 16.49 4.81
CA PRO A 213 -2.88 15.45 5.72
C PRO A 213 -3.02 14.05 5.10
N TYR A 214 -1.98 13.22 5.23
CA TYR A 214 -1.97 11.86 4.68
C TYR A 214 -1.21 10.89 5.58
N CYS A 215 -1.51 9.59 5.49
CA CYS A 215 -0.69 8.56 6.12
C CYS A 215 0.53 8.28 5.23
N GLY A 216 1.75 8.37 5.76
CA GLY A 216 2.96 8.05 5.00
C GLY A 216 3.03 6.59 4.53
N GLY A 217 3.86 6.34 3.52
CA GLY A 217 4.07 5.03 2.90
C GLY A 217 4.59 3.94 3.83
N GLY A 218 4.84 2.73 3.34
CA GLY A 218 5.11 1.56 4.17
C GLY A 218 3.81 0.85 4.58
N GLY A 219 2.86 1.55 5.21
CA GLY A 219 1.50 1.02 5.31
C GLY A 219 0.53 1.74 6.25
N MET A 220 -0.74 1.43 6.07
CA MET A 220 -1.88 2.03 6.75
C MET A 220 -3.04 1.03 6.87
N LEU A 221 -3.89 1.21 7.88
CA LEU A 221 -5.12 0.45 8.06
C LEU A 221 -6.32 1.34 7.73
N MET A 222 -7.27 0.84 6.95
CA MET A 222 -8.51 1.54 6.62
C MET A 222 -9.73 0.63 6.74
N SER A 223 -10.89 1.20 7.03
CA SER A 223 -12.16 0.46 6.99
C SER A 223 -12.63 0.24 5.55
N GLY A 224 -13.48 -0.77 5.35
CA GLY A 224 -14.16 -1.00 4.07
C GLY A 224 -14.96 0.22 3.62
N PHE A 225 -15.62 0.93 4.55
CA PHE A 225 -16.27 2.22 4.27
C PHE A 225 -15.30 3.23 3.65
N THR A 226 -14.16 3.49 4.29
CA THR A 226 -13.18 4.44 3.77
C THR A 226 -12.66 4.03 2.40
N ALA A 227 -12.41 2.74 2.17
CA ALA A 227 -11.96 2.24 0.88
C ALA A 227 -12.97 2.49 -0.26
N ARG A 228 -14.28 2.38 0.02
CA ARG A 228 -15.35 2.71 -0.92
C ARG A 228 -15.44 4.21 -1.20
N VAL A 229 -15.30 5.05 -0.16
CA VAL A 229 -15.24 6.51 -0.31
C VAL A 229 -14.06 6.89 -1.21
N ILE A 230 -12.87 6.34 -0.96
CA ILE A 230 -11.68 6.56 -1.80
C ILE A 230 -11.97 6.13 -3.25
N SER A 231 -12.56 4.95 -3.48
CA SER A 231 -12.91 4.50 -4.83
C SER A 231 -13.81 5.52 -5.54
N ARG A 232 -14.85 6.01 -4.86
CA ARG A 232 -15.77 7.02 -5.40
C ARG A 232 -15.07 8.34 -5.73
N GLU A 233 -14.36 8.93 -4.77
CA GLU A 233 -13.72 10.24 -4.95
C GLU A 233 -12.58 10.19 -5.98
N SER A 234 -11.88 9.06 -6.07
CA SER A 234 -10.77 8.87 -7.02
C SER A 234 -11.20 9.12 -8.46
N ARG A 235 -12.47 8.85 -8.83
CA ARG A 235 -13.01 9.02 -10.19
C ARG A 235 -12.87 10.45 -10.71
N ASP A 236 -12.89 11.42 -9.80
CA ASP A 236 -12.91 12.85 -10.11
C ASP A 236 -11.63 13.59 -9.71
N ILE A 237 -10.63 12.89 -9.16
CA ILE A 237 -9.33 13.48 -8.78
C ILE A 237 -8.29 12.96 -9.75
N GLU A 238 -7.63 13.85 -10.51
CA GLU A 238 -6.52 13.49 -11.39
C GLU A 238 -5.44 12.72 -10.64
N LEU A 239 -4.88 11.68 -11.27
CA LEU A 239 -3.82 10.89 -10.65
C LEU A 239 -2.68 11.81 -10.22
N PHE A 240 -2.11 11.53 -9.04
CA PHE A 240 -1.00 12.28 -8.47
C PHE A 240 0.24 11.38 -8.36
N PRO A 241 1.49 11.84 -8.55
CA PRO A 241 2.65 10.93 -8.61
C PRO A 241 3.06 10.32 -7.26
N ILE A 242 2.46 10.77 -6.15
CA ILE A 242 2.70 10.24 -4.80
C ILE A 242 1.40 9.61 -4.30
N ASP A 243 1.37 8.28 -4.17
CA ASP A 243 0.15 7.51 -3.90
C ASP A 243 -0.45 7.82 -2.53
N ASP A 244 0.39 7.94 -1.51
CA ASP A 244 -0.08 8.23 -0.16
C ASP A 244 -0.73 9.62 -0.07
N VAL A 245 -0.16 10.62 -0.76
CA VAL A 245 -0.74 11.96 -0.87
C VAL A 245 -2.07 11.91 -1.64
N TYR A 246 -2.15 11.09 -2.70
CA TYR A 246 -3.40 10.92 -3.46
C TYR A 246 -4.53 10.36 -2.59
N LEU A 247 -4.25 9.39 -1.72
CA LEU A 247 -5.24 8.90 -0.76
C LEU A 247 -5.68 10.01 0.20
N GLY A 248 -4.76 10.85 0.66
CA GLY A 248 -5.07 12.06 1.44
C GLY A 248 -5.96 13.05 0.68
N MET A 249 -5.72 13.26 -0.62
CA MET A 249 -6.58 14.10 -1.48
C MET A 249 -8.00 13.53 -1.61
N CYS A 250 -8.13 12.20 -1.70
CA CYS A 250 -9.44 11.54 -1.72
C CYS A 250 -10.19 11.74 -0.39
N LEU A 251 -9.51 11.64 0.75
CA LEU A 251 -10.12 11.92 2.06
C LEU A 251 -10.52 13.39 2.20
N GLU A 252 -9.65 14.32 1.84
CA GLU A 252 -9.93 15.76 1.89
C GLU A 252 -11.18 16.11 1.08
N LYS A 253 -11.28 15.58 -0.15
CA LYS A 253 -12.47 15.77 -0.99
C LYS A 253 -13.74 15.22 -0.35
N ALA A 254 -13.64 14.10 0.37
CA ALA A 254 -14.75 13.51 1.10
C ALA A 254 -15.08 14.21 2.44
N GLY A 255 -14.30 15.22 2.85
CA GLY A 255 -14.42 15.85 4.18
C GLY A 255 -13.99 14.94 5.33
N LEU A 256 -13.10 13.97 5.06
CA LEU A 256 -12.56 13.01 6.02
C LEU A 256 -11.10 13.33 6.32
N LEU A 257 -10.59 12.83 7.45
CA LEU A 257 -9.21 13.06 7.89
C LEU A 257 -8.56 11.74 8.35
N PRO A 258 -7.33 11.44 7.91
CA PRO A 258 -6.57 10.33 8.46
C PRO A 258 -6.15 10.61 9.90
N ALA A 259 -5.98 9.56 10.69
CA ALA A 259 -5.48 9.66 12.07
C ALA A 259 -4.08 9.04 12.20
N SER A 260 -3.33 9.51 13.20
CA SER A 260 -2.01 8.96 13.54
C SER A 260 -2.15 7.77 14.49
N HIS A 261 -1.32 6.74 14.31
CA HIS A 261 -1.18 5.65 15.28
C HIS A 261 0.29 5.43 15.65
N ALA A 262 0.62 5.57 16.94
CA ALA A 262 2.00 5.54 17.43
C ALA A 262 2.74 4.21 17.21
N ALA A 263 2.02 3.13 16.93
CA ALA A 263 2.60 1.82 16.63
C ALA A 263 2.80 1.55 15.12
N ILE A 264 2.51 2.54 14.25
CA ILE A 264 2.82 2.48 12.82
C ILE A 264 4.03 3.40 12.59
N ARG A 265 5.17 2.82 12.19
CA ARG A 265 6.48 3.49 12.10
C ARG A 265 7.07 3.38 10.70
N THR A 266 6.74 4.32 9.83
CA THR A 266 7.14 4.34 8.42
C THR A 266 8.51 4.96 8.18
N MET A 267 9.10 5.56 9.20
CA MET A 267 10.44 6.18 9.17
C MET A 267 11.46 5.42 10.03
N GLY A 268 11.22 4.13 10.28
CA GLY A 268 12.00 3.32 11.20
C GLY A 268 11.69 3.56 12.68
N MET A 269 12.43 2.86 13.53
CA MET A 269 12.26 2.88 14.98
C MET A 269 12.69 4.20 15.65
N GLY A 270 13.44 5.06 14.95
CA GLY A 270 13.92 6.33 15.50
C GLY A 270 14.86 6.17 16.70
N VAL A 271 15.56 5.04 16.79
CA VAL A 271 16.51 4.72 17.87
C VAL A 271 17.83 5.46 17.69
N LEU A 272 18.50 5.74 18.81
CA LEU A 272 19.83 6.36 18.82
C LEU A 272 20.82 5.49 18.04
N ALA A 273 21.79 6.13 17.38
CA ALA A 273 22.73 5.49 16.45
C ALA A 273 23.56 4.31 17.02
N ASN A 274 23.54 4.09 18.34
CA ASN A 274 24.30 3.05 19.04
C ASN A 274 23.43 1.97 19.71
N THR A 275 22.12 1.96 19.49
CA THR A 275 21.22 0.92 20.01
C THR A 275 21.04 -0.17 18.97
N ASP A 276 21.09 -1.44 19.38
CA ASP A 276 20.70 -2.53 18.49
C ASP A 276 19.22 -2.38 18.16
N THR A 277 18.96 -1.91 16.94
CA THR A 277 17.62 -1.67 16.45
C THR A 277 16.86 -2.97 16.22
N PHE A 278 17.50 -4.14 16.29
CA PHE A 278 16.92 -5.44 15.97
C PHE A 278 16.45 -6.23 17.21
N ASP A 279 16.30 -5.58 18.37
CA ASP A 279 15.70 -6.21 19.56
C ASP A 279 14.19 -6.51 19.32
N PRO A 280 13.75 -7.79 19.37
CA PRO A 280 12.36 -8.18 19.15
C PRO A 280 11.34 -7.48 20.05
N CYS A 281 11.76 -7.02 21.23
CA CYS A 281 10.88 -6.34 22.17
C CYS A 281 10.41 -4.97 21.71
N TYR A 282 11.17 -4.31 20.84
CA TYR A 282 10.70 -3.09 20.19
C TYR A 282 9.56 -3.34 19.21
N TYR A 283 9.54 -4.51 18.58
CA TYR A 283 8.61 -4.84 17.50
C TYR A 283 7.35 -5.55 17.98
N ARG A 284 7.41 -6.19 19.16
CA ARG A 284 6.31 -6.98 19.74
C ARG A 284 5.00 -6.20 19.89
N GLU A 285 5.07 -4.93 20.28
CA GLU A 285 3.90 -4.07 20.51
C GLU A 285 3.57 -3.16 19.32
N LEU A 286 4.37 -3.20 18.26
CA LEU A 286 4.12 -2.40 17.06
C LEU A 286 3.02 -3.01 16.19
N LEU A 287 2.46 -2.20 15.30
CA LEU A 287 1.60 -2.67 14.20
C LEU A 287 2.43 -2.86 12.93
N LEU A 288 3.26 -1.86 12.62
CA LEU A 288 4.06 -1.82 11.40
C LEU A 288 5.35 -1.05 11.61
N VAL A 289 6.41 -1.50 10.96
CA VAL A 289 7.66 -0.77 10.83
C VAL A 289 8.26 -0.90 9.43
N HIS A 290 8.78 0.21 8.91
CA HIS A 290 9.61 0.26 7.70
C HIS A 290 11.07 0.54 8.10
N ARG A 291 12.09 -0.12 7.55
CA ARG A 291 12.12 -1.11 6.46
C ARG A 291 12.65 -2.45 6.96
N PHE A 292 12.20 -3.54 6.34
CA PHE A 292 12.73 -4.89 6.53
C PHE A 292 13.15 -5.56 5.21
N MET A 293 14.29 -6.23 5.25
CA MET A 293 14.76 -7.16 4.22
C MET A 293 14.10 -8.54 4.40
N PRO A 294 14.09 -9.40 3.36
CA PRO A 294 13.48 -10.74 3.47
C PRO A 294 14.04 -11.56 4.64
N TYR A 295 15.36 -11.64 4.79
CA TYR A 295 15.96 -12.40 5.89
C TYR A 295 15.63 -11.78 7.27
N GLU A 296 15.64 -10.45 7.38
CA GLU A 296 15.27 -9.73 8.62
C GLU A 296 13.84 -10.04 9.02
N THR A 297 12.94 -10.10 8.04
CA THR A 297 11.53 -10.45 8.28
C THR A 297 11.40 -11.84 8.87
N VAL A 298 12.13 -12.83 8.35
CA VAL A 298 12.09 -14.20 8.86
C VAL A 298 12.64 -14.27 10.29
N VAL A 299 13.81 -13.68 10.54
CA VAL A 299 14.46 -13.72 11.86
C VAL A 299 13.58 -13.01 12.89
N MET A 300 13.09 -11.80 12.58
CA MET A 300 12.26 -11.03 13.49
C MET A 300 10.91 -11.72 13.74
N TRP A 301 10.28 -12.29 12.70
CA TRP A 301 9.02 -13.02 12.84
C TRP A 301 9.16 -14.20 13.79
N GLN A 302 10.25 -14.96 13.69
CA GLN A 302 10.53 -16.05 14.63
C GLN A 302 10.76 -15.50 16.04
N ALA A 303 11.63 -14.50 16.18
CA ALA A 303 12.02 -13.97 17.47
C ALA A 303 10.84 -13.39 18.27
N ILE A 304 9.92 -12.65 17.65
CA ILE A 304 8.74 -12.10 18.35
C ILE A 304 7.72 -13.16 18.79
N HIS A 305 7.76 -14.36 18.19
CA HIS A 305 6.89 -15.48 18.51
C HIS A 305 7.56 -16.52 19.41
N GLU A 306 8.81 -16.30 19.83
CA GLU A 306 9.47 -17.18 20.78
C GLU A 306 8.76 -17.15 22.14
N PRO A 307 8.31 -18.31 22.68
CA PRO A 307 7.64 -18.36 23.98
C PRO A 307 8.48 -17.79 25.13
N GLN A 308 9.80 -17.94 25.04
CA GLN A 308 10.77 -17.42 26.01
C GLN A 308 11.12 -15.94 25.83
N LEU A 309 10.55 -15.22 24.85
CA LEU A 309 10.85 -13.81 24.67
C LEU A 309 10.34 -12.99 25.86
N LEU A 310 11.27 -12.58 26.72
CA LEU A 310 11.03 -11.75 27.89
C LEU A 310 11.25 -10.29 27.56
N CYS A 311 10.18 -9.61 27.16
CA CYS A 311 10.17 -8.16 27.04
C CYS A 311 9.86 -7.56 28.41
N GLY A 312 10.87 -7.01 29.06
CA GLY A 312 10.71 -6.42 30.36
C GLY A 312 9.67 -5.29 30.34
N ARG A 313 8.64 -5.39 31.17
CA ARG A 313 8.11 -4.19 31.82
C ARG A 313 8.98 -3.92 33.05
N LYS A 314 9.91 -2.99 32.93
CA LYS A 314 10.33 -2.19 34.09
C LYS A 314 10.36 -0.73 33.67
N VAL A 315 9.17 -0.15 33.63
CA VAL A 315 9.00 1.24 34.04
C VAL A 315 8.28 1.14 35.39
N SER A 316 9.08 1.26 36.45
CA SER A 316 8.60 1.73 37.75
C SER A 316 8.05 3.14 37.60
#